data_AF-A0A9X1MNQ0-F1
#
_entry.id   AF-A0A9X1MNQ0-F1
#
_cell.length_a   1.000
_cell.length_b   1.000
_cell.length_c   1.000
_cell.angle_alpha   90.00
_cell.angle_beta   90.00
_cell.angle_gamma   90.00
#
_symmetry.space_group_name_H-M   'P 1'
#
loop_
_entity.id
_entity.type
_entity.pdbx_description
1 polymer ?
#
loop_
_entity_poly.entity_id
_entity_poly.type
_entity_poly.pdbx_seq_one_letter_code
_entity_poly.pdbx_strand_id
1 'polypeptide(L)'
;MKVQFFQRLATSFAILATLAFSFPVAADDDSTGRFAEAEEVNMFKAMEDGIIDVKFIPMNSEKGTFIITNKTAKKLKVEMPAAFAGVPLAQFGGGGFGGQGGGGFGGQGGGGFGGQGGGGNQGFGGGGGGFGGQGGGGFGGGGGFGGQGGGGGGFFNVMPEKTQKVKVEGVCLDHGLEDPNPKIPYDVKPIDQYTTKPGVATLLHMLGSGKIDQRVAQATAWHLNNDMSWEELAGKTIHHLDGRSESYFSRKEIVTAMQASEFVVKYEAEMKKAPQPSESLSNSVSTTAR
;
A
#
# COMPACT_ATOMS: atom_id res chain seq x y z
N MET A 1 83.64 69.68 16.80
CA MET A 1 84.10 68.30 17.09
C MET A 1 84.59 68.23 18.53
N LYS A 2 83.78 67.70 19.46
CA LYS A 2 84.18 67.03 20.72
C LYS A 2 82.94 66.76 21.62
N VAL A 3 82.76 65.47 21.95
CA VAL A 3 82.25 64.88 23.21
C VAL A 3 80.73 64.91 23.53
N GLN A 4 80.06 63.80 23.16
CA GLN A 4 79.42 62.76 24.00
C GLN A 4 78.55 63.08 25.26
N PHE A 5 77.40 62.39 25.30
CA PHE A 5 76.71 61.67 26.42
C PHE A 5 76.36 62.47 27.70
N PHE A 6 75.13 62.46 28.22
CA PHE A 6 74.36 61.31 28.74
C PHE A 6 72.90 61.72 28.94
N GLN A 7 71.93 60.86 28.63
CA GLN A 7 70.99 60.41 29.66
C GLN A 7 70.22 59.15 29.24
N ARG A 8 70.13 58.24 30.20
CA ARG A 8 69.50 56.94 30.14
C ARG A 8 68.00 57.04 30.40
N LEU A 9 67.32 55.98 29.96
CA LEU A 9 66.16 55.34 30.62
C LEU A 9 64.85 56.12 30.68
N ALA A 10 63.83 55.60 29.98
CA ALA A 10 62.60 55.13 30.63
C ALA A 10 61.63 54.58 29.57
N THR A 11 61.44 53.26 29.60
CA THR A 11 60.13 52.59 29.64
C THR A 11 58.90 53.35 29.15
N SER A 12 58.23 52.84 28.11
CA SER A 12 56.92 52.17 28.23
C SER A 12 56.03 52.29 26.99
N PHE A 13 55.43 51.14 26.67
CA PHE A 13 54.07 50.93 26.16
C PHE A 13 53.68 51.34 24.73
N ALA A 14 53.43 50.25 23.97
CA ALA A 14 52.22 49.97 23.18
C ALA A 14 51.92 50.80 21.92
N ILE A 15 51.79 50.10 20.79
CA ILE A 15 50.51 49.74 20.13
C ILE A 15 50.91 49.09 18.80
N LEU A 16 50.78 47.75 18.70
CA LEU A 16 50.85 47.05 17.42
C LEU A 16 49.43 46.69 17.01
N ALA A 17 48.84 47.50 16.14
CA ALA A 17 47.57 47.21 15.50
C ALA A 17 47.79 46.17 14.40
N THR A 18 47.49 44.90 14.69
CA THR A 18 47.34 43.87 13.65
C THR A 18 45.91 43.91 13.13
N LEU A 19 45.75 44.34 11.87
CA LEU A 19 44.51 44.16 11.11
C LEU A 19 44.24 42.67 10.95
N ALA A 20 43.15 42.19 11.55
CA ALA A 20 42.54 40.92 11.17
C ALA A 20 41.69 41.14 9.91
N PHE A 21 42.20 40.70 8.76
CA PHE A 21 41.38 40.46 7.57
C PHE A 21 40.38 39.35 7.89
N SER A 22 39.13 39.71 8.16
CA SER A 22 38.02 38.76 8.20
C SER A 22 37.57 38.50 6.77
N PHE A 23 37.92 37.34 6.22
CA PHE A 23 37.24 36.80 5.04
C PHE A 23 35.89 36.22 5.50
N PRO A 24 34.74 36.63 4.95
CA PRO A 24 33.55 35.83 5.10
C PRO A 24 33.73 34.58 4.23
N VAL A 25 34.02 33.44 4.86
CA VAL A 25 33.66 32.15 4.28
C VAL A 25 32.14 32.12 4.29
N ALA A 26 31.54 32.52 3.18
CA ALA A 26 30.19 32.12 2.83
C ALA A 26 30.26 30.61 2.54
N ALA A 27 30.13 29.82 3.60
CA ALA A 27 29.67 28.46 3.46
C ALA A 27 28.21 28.57 3.00
N ASP A 28 27.98 28.36 1.71
CA ASP A 28 26.67 27.92 1.20
C ASP A 28 26.40 26.55 1.84
N ASP A 29 25.96 26.56 3.10
CA ASP A 29 25.22 25.45 3.67
C ASP A 29 23.77 25.60 3.18
N ASP A 30 23.55 25.22 1.92
CA ASP A 30 22.21 24.95 1.39
C ASP A 30 21.68 23.63 1.99
N SER A 31 21.58 23.61 3.32
CA SER A 31 20.90 22.56 4.07
C SER A 31 19.39 22.83 4.21
N THR A 32 18.93 23.97 3.70
CA THR A 32 17.50 24.35 3.64
C THR A 32 16.76 23.73 2.45
N GLY A 33 17.46 23.13 1.48
CA GLY A 33 16.86 22.27 0.44
C GLY A 33 16.39 20.88 0.93
N ARG A 34 16.61 20.49 2.19
CA ARG A 34 16.31 19.14 2.71
C ARG A 34 14.81 18.86 2.95
N PHE A 35 13.94 19.83 2.67
CA PHE A 35 12.50 19.65 2.66
C PHE A 35 11.88 20.31 1.42
N ALA A 36 12.33 19.94 0.22
CA ALA A 36 11.43 20.05 -0.93
C ALA A 36 10.12 19.37 -0.55
N GLU A 37 9.01 20.12 -0.55
CA GLU A 37 7.67 19.60 -0.29
C GLU A 37 7.48 18.35 -1.14
N ALA A 38 7.13 17.24 -0.49
CA ALA A 38 6.94 15.98 -1.20
C ALA A 38 5.68 16.11 -2.04
N GLU A 39 5.81 15.94 -3.35
CA GLU A 39 4.67 15.99 -4.26
C GLU A 39 3.78 14.77 -3.98
N GLU A 40 2.53 15.02 -3.59
CA GLU A 40 1.56 13.97 -3.28
C GLU A 40 0.96 13.41 -4.58
N VAL A 41 1.07 12.11 -4.78
CA VAL A 41 0.60 11.46 -6.01
C VAL A 41 -0.16 10.17 -5.69
N ASN A 42 -1.29 9.94 -6.35
CA ASN A 42 -1.99 8.66 -6.26
C ASN A 42 -1.26 7.58 -7.06
N MET A 43 -1.07 6.39 -6.51
CA MET A 43 -0.25 5.35 -7.14
C MET A 43 -0.69 5.01 -8.58
N PHE A 44 -1.98 4.79 -8.82
CA PHE A 44 -2.46 4.39 -10.16
C PHE A 44 -2.27 5.51 -11.18
N LYS A 45 -2.61 6.74 -10.81
CA LYS A 45 -2.37 7.91 -11.67
C LYS A 45 -0.88 8.13 -11.95
N ALA A 46 -0.04 8.00 -10.93
CA ALA A 46 1.41 8.16 -11.07
C ALA A 46 2.05 7.05 -11.95
N MET A 47 1.47 5.85 -11.97
CA MET A 47 1.86 4.78 -12.89
C MET A 47 1.49 5.13 -14.34
N GLU A 48 0.28 5.62 -14.57
CA GLU A 48 -0.21 6.04 -15.90
C GLU A 48 0.60 7.23 -16.46
N ASP A 49 0.86 8.23 -15.62
CA ASP A 49 1.63 9.43 -15.97
C ASP A 49 3.14 9.14 -16.12
N GLY A 50 3.59 7.92 -15.82
CA GLY A 50 4.99 7.51 -15.92
C GLY A 50 5.92 8.16 -14.87
N ILE A 51 5.34 8.74 -13.81
CA ILE A 51 6.05 9.37 -12.69
C ILE A 51 6.75 8.31 -11.83
N ILE A 52 6.13 7.15 -11.67
CA ILE A 52 6.67 6.00 -10.94
C ILE A 52 6.69 4.72 -11.79
N ASP A 53 7.67 3.86 -11.56
CA ASP A 53 7.64 2.45 -11.99
C ASP A 53 7.09 1.61 -10.84
N VAL A 54 6.09 0.77 -11.07
CA VAL A 54 5.56 -0.12 -10.03
C VAL A 54 5.60 -1.55 -10.53
N LYS A 55 6.25 -2.42 -9.76
CA LYS A 55 6.24 -3.88 -9.95
C LYS A 55 5.66 -4.54 -8.72
N PHE A 56 4.73 -5.46 -8.91
CA PHE A 56 4.17 -6.23 -7.83
C PHE A 56 4.64 -7.68 -7.89
N ILE A 57 5.10 -8.18 -6.76
CA ILE A 57 5.57 -9.56 -6.61
C ILE A 57 4.77 -10.17 -5.46
N PRO A 58 3.79 -11.05 -5.74
CA PRO A 58 3.15 -11.82 -4.68
C PRO A 58 4.17 -12.82 -4.12
N MET A 59 4.24 -12.95 -2.80
CA MET A 59 5.10 -13.94 -2.15
C MET A 59 4.39 -15.29 -2.02
N ASN A 60 3.10 -15.23 -1.66
CA ASN A 60 2.21 -16.35 -1.43
C ASN A 60 0.75 -15.83 -1.40
N SER A 61 -0.17 -16.65 -0.91
CA SER A 61 -1.58 -16.35 -0.70
C SER A 61 -1.88 -15.21 0.28
N GLU A 62 -0.91 -14.79 1.10
CA GLU A 62 -1.13 -13.85 2.21
C GLU A 62 -0.41 -12.51 2.04
N LYS A 63 0.72 -12.49 1.31
CA LYS A 63 1.64 -11.35 1.30
C LYS A 63 2.17 -11.07 -0.09
N GLY A 64 2.40 -9.80 -0.37
CA GLY A 64 3.04 -9.32 -1.58
C GLY A 64 4.03 -8.19 -1.30
N THR A 65 4.80 -7.82 -2.31
CA THR A 65 5.69 -6.65 -2.25
C THR A 65 5.53 -5.82 -3.51
N PHE A 66 5.25 -4.55 -3.30
CA PHE A 66 5.46 -3.53 -4.33
C PHE A 66 6.91 -3.08 -4.33
N ILE A 67 7.48 -3.01 -5.52
CA ILE A 67 8.76 -2.38 -5.82
C ILE A 67 8.42 -1.13 -6.61
N ILE A 68 8.48 0.03 -5.95
CA ILE A 68 8.16 1.33 -6.55
C ILE A 68 9.44 2.09 -6.79
N THR A 69 9.64 2.58 -8.01
CA THR A 69 10.78 3.43 -8.38
C THR A 69 10.28 4.80 -8.77
N ASN A 70 10.75 5.84 -8.07
CA ASN A 70 10.50 7.22 -8.46
C ASN A 70 11.35 7.57 -9.69
N LYS A 71 10.73 8.01 -10.79
CA LYS A 71 11.43 8.40 -12.03
C LYS A 71 11.73 9.91 -12.09
N THR A 72 11.40 10.65 -11.05
CA THR A 72 11.55 12.11 -10.98
C THR A 72 12.71 12.52 -10.06
N ALA A 73 13.15 13.76 -10.23
CA ALA A 73 14.13 14.42 -9.37
C ALA A 73 13.53 14.97 -8.06
N LYS A 74 12.20 14.84 -7.85
CA LYS A 74 11.51 15.34 -6.66
C LYS A 74 11.20 14.22 -5.69
N LYS A 75 11.07 14.55 -4.41
CA LYS A 75 10.56 13.62 -3.40
C LYS A 75 9.06 13.43 -3.64
N LEU A 76 8.61 12.19 -3.70
CA LEU A 76 7.20 11.86 -3.88
C LEU A 76 6.62 11.29 -2.59
N LYS A 77 5.39 11.69 -2.27
CA LYS A 77 4.56 11.04 -1.26
C LYS A 77 3.44 10.30 -1.99
N VAL A 78 3.63 9.00 -2.18
CA VAL A 78 2.76 8.16 -3.00
C VAL A 78 1.62 7.60 -2.14
N GLU A 79 0.37 7.83 -2.54
CA GLU A 79 -0.82 7.25 -1.93
C GLU A 79 -1.06 5.82 -2.44
N MET A 80 -1.10 4.86 -1.54
CA MET A 80 -1.48 3.48 -1.81
C MET A 80 -2.99 3.39 -2.06
N PRO A 81 -3.44 2.62 -3.07
CA PRO A 81 -4.85 2.45 -3.32
C PRO A 81 -5.54 1.71 -2.18
N ALA A 82 -6.73 2.15 -1.78
CA ALA A 82 -7.50 1.52 -0.70
C ALA A 82 -7.72 0.02 -0.91
N ALA A 83 -7.91 -0.40 -2.16
CA ALA A 83 -8.01 -1.79 -2.60
C ALA A 83 -7.45 -1.95 -4.02
N PHE A 84 -6.79 -3.08 -4.30
CA PHE A 84 -6.22 -3.42 -5.61
C PHE A 84 -6.25 -4.93 -5.83
N ALA A 85 -6.14 -5.33 -7.10
CA ALA A 85 -5.95 -6.71 -7.53
C ALA A 85 -4.64 -6.85 -8.31
N GLY A 86 -3.83 -7.85 -7.96
CA GLY A 86 -2.74 -8.36 -8.77
C GLY A 86 -3.27 -9.49 -9.66
N VAL A 87 -3.12 -9.35 -10.98
CA VAL A 87 -3.58 -10.34 -11.97
C VAL A 87 -2.37 -10.92 -12.70
N PRO A 88 -2.23 -12.25 -12.79
CA PRO A 88 -1.10 -12.86 -13.47
C PRO A 88 -1.16 -12.61 -14.98
N LEU A 89 -0.07 -12.10 -15.56
CA LEU A 89 0.02 -11.77 -16.98
C LEU A 89 -0.08 -13.01 -17.89
N ALA A 90 0.36 -14.17 -17.40
CA ALA A 90 0.31 -15.42 -18.16
C ALA A 90 -1.12 -15.87 -18.49
N GLN A 91 -2.11 -15.56 -17.64
CA GLN A 91 -3.51 -15.93 -17.86
C GLN A 91 -4.21 -15.03 -18.89
N PHE A 92 -3.71 -13.81 -19.11
CA PHE A 92 -4.23 -12.91 -20.15
C PHE A 92 -3.61 -13.19 -21.53
N GLY A 93 -2.41 -13.78 -21.57
CA GLY A 93 -1.69 -14.12 -22.81
C GLY A 93 -1.91 -15.53 -23.36
N GLY A 94 -2.55 -16.43 -22.60
CA GLY A 94 -2.65 -17.85 -22.94
C GLY A 94 -3.91 -18.52 -22.39
N GLY A 95 -5.06 -18.22 -22.99
CA GLY A 95 -6.29 -19.03 -22.85
C GLY A 95 -7.07 -18.83 -21.54
N GLY A 96 -8.23 -18.15 -21.63
CA GLY A 96 -9.31 -18.33 -20.65
C GLY A 96 -9.71 -17.12 -19.82
N PHE A 97 -9.81 -15.93 -20.40
CA PHE A 97 -10.79 -14.93 -19.95
C PHE A 97 -11.88 -14.84 -21.02
N GLY A 98 -12.85 -15.76 -20.93
CA GLY A 98 -13.95 -15.90 -21.87
C GLY A 98 -15.29 -15.96 -21.13
N GLY A 99 -15.60 -14.93 -20.34
CA GLY A 99 -16.98 -14.63 -19.99
C GLY A 99 -17.67 -13.99 -21.18
N GLN A 100 -18.30 -14.77 -22.05
CA GLN A 100 -19.30 -14.26 -22.98
C GLN A 100 -20.41 -15.30 -23.14
N GLY A 101 -21.61 -14.91 -22.73
CA GLY A 101 -22.81 -15.70 -22.98
C GLY A 101 -23.07 -15.87 -24.48
N GLY A 102 -23.80 -16.94 -24.80
CA GLY A 102 -24.51 -17.07 -26.08
C GLY A 102 -24.16 -18.33 -26.87
N GLY A 103 -25.07 -19.30 -26.82
CA GLY A 103 -25.35 -20.21 -27.94
C GLY A 103 -24.62 -21.54 -27.94
N GLY A 104 -25.36 -22.64 -27.80
CA GLY A 104 -24.85 -23.97 -28.13
C GLY A 104 -25.61 -25.13 -27.51
N PHE A 105 -26.88 -25.30 -27.90
CA PHE A 105 -27.50 -26.63 -27.85
C PHE A 105 -26.74 -27.58 -28.79
N GLY A 106 -26.26 -28.71 -28.27
CA GLY A 106 -25.90 -29.87 -29.09
C GLY A 106 -24.72 -30.67 -28.56
N GLY A 107 -24.98 -31.88 -28.05
CA GLY A 107 -23.92 -32.86 -27.80
C GLY A 107 -24.18 -33.83 -26.65
N GLN A 108 -25.17 -34.69 -26.83
CA GLN A 108 -25.37 -35.91 -26.04
C GLN A 108 -24.15 -36.84 -26.14
N GLY A 109 -23.56 -37.27 -25.01
CA GLY A 109 -22.71 -38.46 -24.97
C GLY A 109 -21.68 -38.54 -23.84
N GLY A 110 -21.92 -39.44 -22.87
CA GLY A 110 -20.86 -40.17 -22.16
C GLY A 110 -20.48 -39.66 -20.77
N GLY A 111 -20.84 -40.44 -19.74
CA GLY A 111 -20.48 -40.17 -18.34
C GLY A 111 -18.97 -40.23 -18.07
N GLY A 112 -18.51 -39.21 -17.35
CA GLY A 112 -17.23 -39.12 -16.64
C GLY A 112 -17.41 -38.07 -15.56
N PHE A 113 -17.09 -38.43 -14.32
CA PHE A 113 -17.24 -37.60 -13.13
C PHE A 113 -16.60 -36.20 -13.33
N GLY A 114 -17.34 -35.16 -12.93
CA GLY A 114 -17.12 -33.73 -13.23
C GLY A 114 -15.69 -33.23 -12.97
N GLY A 115 -15.13 -32.44 -13.88
CA GLY A 115 -15.27 -30.97 -13.89
C GLY A 115 -13.95 -30.37 -13.38
N GLN A 116 -12.96 -30.17 -14.26
CA GLN A 116 -12.68 -28.91 -14.96
C GLN A 116 -12.13 -27.81 -14.05
N GLY A 117 -10.85 -27.49 -14.23
CA GLY A 117 -10.22 -26.26 -13.74
C GLY A 117 -8.76 -26.20 -14.22
N GLY A 118 -8.48 -25.39 -15.24
CA GLY A 118 -7.14 -25.24 -15.81
C GLY A 118 -6.14 -24.71 -14.79
N GLY A 119 -4.87 -25.12 -14.94
CA GLY A 119 -3.73 -24.71 -14.10
C GLY A 119 -3.34 -23.24 -14.27
N GLY A 120 -4.26 -22.34 -13.96
CA GLY A 120 -4.05 -20.90 -13.91
C GLY A 120 -3.67 -20.44 -12.52
N ASN A 121 -2.74 -19.49 -12.45
CA ASN A 121 -2.40 -18.79 -11.22
C ASN A 121 -3.54 -17.88 -10.80
N GLN A 122 -3.81 -17.76 -9.49
CA GLN A 122 -4.91 -16.93 -9.02
C GLN A 122 -4.59 -15.44 -8.87
N GLY A 123 -5.64 -14.62 -8.82
CA GLY A 123 -5.55 -13.21 -8.47
C GLY A 123 -5.23 -12.98 -6.98
N PHE A 124 -4.45 -11.94 -6.70
CA PHE A 124 -4.10 -11.48 -5.35
C PHE A 124 -4.85 -10.19 -5.03
N GLY A 125 -5.63 -10.15 -3.95
CA GLY A 125 -6.31 -8.94 -3.49
C GLY A 125 -5.57 -8.32 -2.31
N GLY A 126 -5.28 -7.02 -2.37
CA GLY A 126 -4.70 -6.30 -1.24
C GLY A 126 -5.29 -4.89 -1.10
N GLY A 127 -4.95 -4.22 0.00
CA GLY A 127 -5.40 -2.85 0.25
C GLY A 127 -4.33 -1.97 0.87
N GLY A 128 -4.37 -0.69 0.53
CA GLY A 128 -3.60 0.39 1.13
C GLY A 128 -4.24 0.80 2.45
N GLY A 129 -3.45 0.81 3.52
CA GLY A 129 -3.96 1.07 4.86
C GLY A 129 -4.45 2.50 5.03
N GLY A 130 -5.73 2.68 5.33
CA GLY A 130 -6.27 4.02 5.56
C GLY A 130 -7.78 4.04 5.79
N PHE A 131 -8.28 3.30 6.77
CA PHE A 131 -9.70 3.38 7.11
C PHE A 131 -9.97 4.74 7.78
N GLY A 132 -10.60 5.65 7.02
CA GLY A 132 -10.89 7.02 7.44
C GLY A 132 -11.62 7.06 8.78
N GLY A 133 -10.93 7.57 9.79
CA GLY A 133 -11.45 7.86 11.12
C GLY A 133 -10.58 8.92 11.76
N GLN A 134 -10.97 10.18 11.60
CA GLN A 134 -10.54 11.26 12.47
C GLN A 134 -10.94 10.88 13.91
N GLY A 135 -10.01 10.31 14.69
CA GLY A 135 -10.26 9.98 16.09
C GLY A 135 -9.44 8.81 16.61
N GLY A 136 -8.33 9.11 17.27
CA GLY A 136 -7.52 8.09 17.95
C GLY A 136 -6.24 8.65 18.56
N GLY A 137 -6.33 9.71 19.36
CA GLY A 137 -5.24 10.07 20.28
C GLY A 137 -5.15 9.03 21.40
N GLY A 138 -3.94 8.53 21.68
CA GLY A 138 -3.68 7.81 22.93
C GLY A 138 -2.52 6.81 22.94
N PHE A 139 -1.40 7.28 23.48
CA PHE A 139 -0.46 6.57 24.37
C PHE A 139 0.58 5.54 23.86
N GLY A 140 1.85 5.87 24.17
CA GLY A 140 2.98 4.97 24.38
C GLY A 140 4.00 5.03 23.24
N GLY A 141 5.19 5.63 23.33
CA GLY A 141 6.09 5.81 24.46
C GLY A 141 7.33 4.93 24.26
N GLY A 142 8.49 5.53 23.98
CA GLY A 142 9.80 4.89 24.13
C GLY A 142 10.50 4.50 22.83
N GLY A 143 11.73 5.00 22.65
CA GLY A 143 12.52 4.88 21.43
C GLY A 143 13.08 3.48 21.14
N GLY A 144 13.49 3.29 19.89
CA GLY A 144 14.20 2.11 19.42
C GLY A 144 14.48 2.19 17.92
N PHE A 145 15.71 2.55 17.56
CA PHE A 145 16.19 2.52 16.18
C PHE A 145 16.15 1.10 15.61
N GLY A 146 15.34 0.89 14.57
CA GLY A 146 15.31 -0.32 13.75
C GLY A 146 14.25 -0.16 12.68
N GLY A 147 14.65 -0.13 11.41
CA GLY A 147 13.82 0.23 10.27
C GLY A 147 12.64 -0.71 9.99
N GLN A 148 11.56 -0.53 10.77
CA GLN A 148 10.25 -1.12 10.57
C GLN A 148 9.25 0.00 10.31
N GLY A 149 9.40 0.66 9.16
CA GLY A 149 8.38 1.54 8.58
C GLY A 149 7.48 0.72 7.65
N GLY A 150 6.16 0.79 7.67
CA GLY A 150 5.29 1.63 8.47
C GLY A 150 3.98 0.90 8.78
N GLY A 151 3.48 1.16 9.98
CA GLY A 151 2.10 0.90 10.32
C GLY A 151 1.18 1.87 9.60
N GLY A 152 -0.02 1.38 9.29
CA GLY A 152 -1.25 2.12 9.00
C GLY A 152 -1.09 3.57 8.55
N GLY A 153 -0.90 3.76 7.25
CA GLY A 153 -0.98 5.08 6.64
C GLY A 153 -0.93 4.93 5.14
N GLY A 154 -1.93 5.46 4.44
CA GLY A 154 -2.16 5.24 3.01
C GLY A 154 -1.11 5.90 2.13
N PHE A 155 0.02 6.36 2.68
CA PHE A 155 1.05 7.10 1.98
C PHE A 155 2.45 6.59 2.34
N PHE A 156 3.37 6.60 1.38
CA PHE A 156 4.78 6.35 1.61
C PHE A 156 5.65 7.31 0.81
N ASN A 157 6.84 7.61 1.33
CA ASN A 157 7.73 8.61 0.73
C ASN A 157 8.84 7.95 -0.10
N VAL A 158 8.87 8.19 -1.40
CA VAL A 158 9.92 7.72 -2.30
C VAL A 158 10.86 8.88 -2.66
N MET A 159 12.13 8.73 -2.30
CA MET A 159 13.15 9.73 -2.62
C MET A 159 13.38 9.85 -4.14
N PRO A 160 13.87 11.01 -4.64
CA PRO A 160 14.21 11.19 -6.05
C PRO A 160 15.03 10.04 -6.60
N GLU A 161 14.63 9.49 -7.76
CA GLU A 161 15.38 8.46 -8.48
C GLU A 161 15.69 7.19 -7.64
N LYS A 162 14.97 6.98 -6.54
CA LYS A 162 15.14 5.82 -5.66
C LYS A 162 14.01 4.81 -5.82
N THR A 163 14.36 3.57 -5.52
CA THR A 163 13.43 2.45 -5.41
C THR A 163 13.14 2.16 -3.95
N GLN A 164 11.86 1.99 -3.62
CA GLN A 164 11.39 1.56 -2.32
C GLN A 164 10.57 0.27 -2.44
N LYS A 165 10.71 -0.59 -1.43
CA LYS A 165 9.91 -1.81 -1.30
C LYS A 165 8.84 -1.59 -0.24
N VAL A 166 7.59 -1.86 -0.58
CA VAL A 166 6.46 -1.78 0.34
C VAL A 166 5.83 -3.16 0.43
N LYS A 167 5.76 -3.72 1.63
CA LYS A 167 5.09 -5.00 1.88
C LYS A 167 3.60 -4.75 2.08
N VAL A 168 2.80 -5.65 1.54
CA VAL A 168 1.33 -5.59 1.64
C VAL A 168 0.79 -6.94 2.04
N GLU A 169 -0.26 -6.91 2.84
CA GLU A 169 -1.08 -8.08 3.14
C GLU A 169 -2.16 -8.23 2.07
N GLY A 170 -2.60 -9.46 1.88
CA GLY A 170 -3.63 -9.77 0.92
C GLY A 170 -4.24 -11.15 1.10
N VAL A 171 -5.11 -11.46 0.17
CA VAL A 171 -5.88 -12.69 0.10
C VAL A 171 -5.91 -13.20 -1.33
N CYS A 172 -6.09 -14.51 -1.43
CA CYS A 172 -6.47 -15.21 -2.64
C CYS A 172 -7.90 -14.81 -3.04
N LEU A 173 -8.06 -14.26 -4.25
CA LEU A 173 -9.38 -13.82 -4.73
C LEU A 173 -10.15 -14.94 -5.45
N ASP A 174 -9.46 -15.95 -5.99
CA ASP A 174 -10.09 -17.08 -6.68
C ASP A 174 -9.87 -18.37 -5.92
N HIS A 175 -10.92 -18.92 -5.33
CA HIS A 175 -10.84 -20.25 -4.71
C HIS A 175 -10.53 -21.34 -5.75
N GLY A 176 -9.66 -22.29 -5.38
CA GLY A 176 -9.37 -23.49 -6.18
C GLY A 176 -8.24 -23.34 -7.20
N LEU A 177 -7.75 -22.12 -7.42
CA LEU A 177 -6.57 -21.86 -8.26
C LEU A 177 -5.27 -21.97 -7.46
N GLU A 178 -4.14 -22.10 -8.17
CA GLU A 178 -2.83 -22.21 -7.54
C GLU A 178 -2.45 -20.93 -6.79
N ASP A 179 -1.76 -21.09 -5.66
CA ASP A 179 -1.25 -19.97 -4.87
C ASP A 179 -0.42 -19.00 -5.73
N PRO A 180 -0.51 -17.68 -5.48
CA PRO A 180 0.27 -16.69 -6.21
C PRO A 180 1.77 -17.01 -6.18
N ASN A 181 2.42 -16.99 -7.34
CA ASN A 181 3.82 -17.37 -7.49
C ASN A 181 4.70 -16.14 -7.76
N PRO A 182 5.77 -15.91 -6.95
CA PRO A 182 6.68 -14.77 -7.14
C PRO A 182 7.40 -14.73 -8.49
N LYS A 183 7.49 -15.87 -9.18
CA LYS A 183 8.18 -16.00 -10.47
C LYS A 183 7.30 -15.61 -11.66
N ILE A 184 5.99 -15.50 -11.45
CA ILE A 184 5.05 -15.11 -12.50
C ILE A 184 4.91 -13.58 -12.45
N PRO A 185 4.98 -12.88 -13.59
CA PRO A 185 4.67 -11.45 -13.63
C PRO A 185 3.20 -11.17 -13.35
N TYR A 186 2.94 -10.22 -12.45
CA TYR A 186 1.60 -9.75 -12.10
C TYR A 186 1.44 -8.28 -12.46
N ASP A 187 0.30 -7.94 -13.06
CA ASP A 187 -0.15 -6.57 -13.25
C ASP A 187 -1.04 -6.15 -12.10
N VAL A 188 -0.86 -4.91 -11.61
CA VAL A 188 -1.70 -4.36 -10.55
C VAL A 188 -2.77 -3.48 -11.16
N LYS A 189 -4.01 -3.75 -10.79
CA LYS A 189 -5.19 -3.03 -11.27
C LYS A 189 -6.05 -2.56 -10.11
N PRO A 190 -6.83 -1.49 -10.30
CA PRO A 190 -7.97 -1.18 -9.45
C PRO A 190 -8.86 -2.42 -9.24
N ILE A 191 -9.38 -2.59 -8.03
CA ILE A 191 -10.14 -3.80 -7.67
C ILE A 191 -11.39 -4.01 -8.52
N ASP A 192 -12.03 -2.92 -8.96
CA ASP A 192 -13.22 -2.91 -9.81
C ASP A 192 -12.97 -3.46 -11.23
N GLN A 193 -11.72 -3.42 -11.71
CA GLN A 193 -11.33 -4.06 -12.97
C GLN A 193 -11.19 -5.58 -12.85
N TYR A 194 -11.16 -6.11 -11.63
CA TYR A 194 -11.05 -7.55 -11.37
C TYR A 194 -12.38 -8.15 -10.89
N THR A 195 -13.05 -7.51 -9.92
CA THR A 195 -14.36 -7.96 -9.41
C THR A 195 -15.26 -6.79 -9.08
N THR A 196 -16.56 -6.97 -9.32
CA THR A 196 -17.62 -6.01 -8.98
C THR A 196 -18.50 -6.49 -7.82
N LYS A 197 -18.12 -7.61 -7.18
CA LYS A 197 -18.87 -8.18 -6.05
C LYS A 197 -18.87 -7.20 -4.86
N PRO A 198 -20.04 -6.90 -4.29
CA PRO A 198 -20.15 -5.93 -3.20
C PRO A 198 -19.39 -6.43 -1.95
N GLY A 199 -18.77 -5.51 -1.25
CA GLY A 199 -18.03 -5.73 -0.01
C GLY A 199 -16.56 -6.07 -0.21
N VAL A 200 -16.14 -6.56 -1.40
CA VAL A 200 -14.75 -7.02 -1.62
C VAL A 200 -13.75 -5.86 -1.52
N ALA A 201 -14.04 -4.70 -2.13
CA ALA A 201 -13.16 -3.54 -2.04
C ALA A 201 -13.01 -3.05 -0.59
N THR A 202 -14.11 -2.98 0.15
CA THR A 202 -14.11 -2.60 1.57
C THR A 202 -13.34 -3.61 2.42
N LEU A 203 -13.52 -4.91 2.17
CA LEU A 203 -12.80 -5.97 2.86
C LEU A 203 -11.28 -5.84 2.67
N LEU A 204 -10.81 -5.67 1.43
CA LEU A 204 -9.39 -5.50 1.14
C LEU A 204 -8.82 -4.25 1.82
N HIS A 205 -9.59 -3.17 1.88
CA HIS A 205 -9.21 -1.98 2.59
C HIS A 205 -9.12 -2.17 4.11
N MET A 206 -10.05 -2.92 4.70
CA MET A 206 -9.99 -3.32 6.12
C MET A 206 -8.76 -4.17 6.41
N LEU A 207 -8.42 -5.10 5.50
CA LEU A 207 -7.22 -5.93 5.62
C LEU A 207 -5.95 -5.07 5.58
N GLY A 208 -5.81 -4.23 4.56
CA GLY A 208 -4.67 -3.32 4.39
C GLY A 208 -4.48 -2.33 5.54
N SER A 209 -5.56 -2.00 6.26
CA SER A 209 -5.53 -1.13 7.44
C SER A 209 -5.37 -1.88 8.77
N GLY A 210 -5.22 -3.20 8.74
CA GLY A 210 -5.07 -4.04 9.94
C GLY A 210 -6.32 -4.11 10.81
N LYS A 211 -7.50 -3.86 10.24
CA LYS A 211 -8.80 -3.91 10.94
C LYS A 211 -9.43 -5.30 10.94
N ILE A 212 -8.90 -6.22 10.14
CA ILE A 212 -9.35 -7.60 10.05
C ILE A 212 -8.14 -8.51 9.88
N ASP A 213 -8.15 -9.67 10.55
CA ASP A 213 -7.11 -10.68 10.41
C ASP A 213 -7.13 -11.30 9.00
N GLN A 214 -5.94 -11.61 8.46
CA GLN A 214 -5.78 -12.17 7.12
C GLN A 214 -6.63 -13.42 6.89
N ARG A 215 -6.69 -14.35 7.86
CA ARG A 215 -7.44 -15.60 7.71
C ARG A 215 -8.96 -15.39 7.69
N VAL A 216 -9.45 -14.43 8.46
CA VAL A 216 -10.85 -14.00 8.43
C VAL A 216 -11.15 -13.31 7.09
N ALA A 217 -10.24 -12.47 6.62
CA ALA A 217 -10.35 -11.83 5.32
C ALA A 217 -10.37 -12.84 4.18
N GLN A 218 -9.55 -13.90 4.24
CA GLN A 218 -9.51 -14.96 3.23
C GLN A 218 -10.84 -15.70 3.12
N ALA A 219 -11.43 -16.11 4.26
CA ALA A 219 -12.73 -16.76 4.28
C ALA A 219 -13.84 -15.82 3.76
N THR A 220 -13.80 -14.55 4.17
CA THR A 220 -14.76 -13.53 3.73
C THR A 220 -14.64 -13.27 2.22
N ALA A 221 -13.43 -13.20 1.69
CA ALA A 221 -13.16 -12.99 0.27
C ALA A 221 -13.71 -14.14 -0.59
N TRP A 222 -13.47 -15.39 -0.19
CA TRP A 222 -14.01 -16.55 -0.90
C TRP A 222 -15.54 -16.64 -0.82
N HIS A 223 -16.14 -16.26 0.32
CA HIS A 223 -17.60 -16.17 0.40
C HIS A 223 -18.16 -15.11 -0.57
N LEU A 224 -17.60 -13.90 -0.57
CA LEU A 224 -18.12 -12.78 -1.38
C LEU A 224 -17.80 -12.93 -2.86
N ASN A 225 -16.62 -13.45 -3.21
CA ASN A 225 -16.12 -13.44 -4.58
C ASN A 225 -16.37 -14.76 -5.33
N ASN A 226 -16.42 -15.89 -4.61
CA ASN A 226 -16.62 -17.23 -5.20
C ASN A 226 -17.94 -17.89 -4.79
N ASP A 227 -18.81 -17.16 -4.06
CA ASP A 227 -20.13 -17.62 -3.62
C ASP A 227 -20.09 -18.91 -2.77
N MET A 228 -18.97 -19.18 -2.07
CA MET A 228 -18.83 -20.33 -1.18
C MET A 228 -19.72 -20.21 0.05
N SER A 229 -20.45 -21.26 0.40
CA SER A 229 -21.25 -21.29 1.64
C SER A 229 -20.37 -21.34 2.88
N TRP A 230 -20.93 -20.89 4.02
CA TRP A 230 -20.22 -20.96 5.29
C TRP A 230 -20.01 -22.40 5.75
N GLU A 231 -20.91 -23.31 5.38
CA GLU A 231 -20.77 -24.74 5.61
C GLU A 231 -19.58 -25.33 4.84
N GLU A 232 -19.41 -24.95 3.56
CA GLU A 232 -18.26 -25.38 2.76
C GLU A 232 -16.95 -24.83 3.32
N LEU A 233 -16.92 -23.55 3.69
CA LEU A 233 -15.74 -22.91 4.29
C LEU A 233 -15.38 -23.54 5.64
N ALA A 234 -16.37 -23.81 6.50
CA ALA A 234 -16.16 -24.48 7.78
C ALA A 234 -15.74 -25.95 7.63
N GLY A 235 -16.17 -26.61 6.54
CA GLY A 235 -15.82 -27.98 6.22
C GLY A 235 -14.44 -28.15 5.57
N LYS A 236 -13.77 -27.07 5.14
CA LYS A 236 -12.44 -27.19 4.52
C LYS A 236 -11.42 -27.77 5.49
N THR A 237 -10.61 -28.68 4.99
CA THR A 237 -9.49 -29.29 5.72
C THR A 237 -8.17 -29.13 4.99
N ILE A 238 -7.08 -29.07 5.75
CA ILE A 238 -5.71 -29.18 5.28
C ILE A 238 -5.27 -30.60 5.55
N HIS A 239 -4.88 -31.32 4.51
CA HIS A 239 -4.32 -32.67 4.61
C HIS A 239 -2.80 -32.57 4.59
N HIS A 240 -2.16 -33.03 5.66
CA HIS A 240 -0.72 -33.07 5.79
C HIS A 240 -0.16 -34.37 5.20
N LEU A 241 1.10 -34.34 4.74
CA LEU A 241 1.78 -35.51 4.18
C LEU A 241 1.91 -36.68 5.17
N ASP A 242 1.81 -36.40 6.47
CA ASP A 242 1.85 -37.37 7.56
C ASP A 242 0.48 -38.02 7.85
N GLY A 243 -0.55 -37.73 7.05
CA GLY A 243 -1.90 -38.28 7.20
C GLY A 243 -2.77 -37.54 8.22
N ARG A 244 -2.23 -36.54 8.94
CA ARG A 244 -3.07 -35.68 9.80
C ARG A 244 -3.92 -34.77 8.93
N SER A 245 -5.11 -34.48 9.44
CA SER A 245 -6.00 -33.47 8.85
C SER A 245 -6.39 -32.48 9.93
N GLU A 246 -6.34 -31.20 9.59
CA GLU A 246 -6.82 -30.13 10.47
C GLU A 246 -7.81 -29.24 9.71
N SER A 247 -8.68 -28.56 10.43
CA SER A 247 -9.62 -27.62 9.83
C SER A 247 -8.85 -26.47 9.20
N TYR A 248 -9.20 -26.13 7.97
CA TYR A 248 -8.58 -25.01 7.25
C TYR A 248 -8.89 -23.69 7.95
N PHE A 249 -10.10 -23.53 8.51
CA PHE A 249 -10.49 -22.40 9.35
C PHE A 249 -11.01 -22.89 10.70
N SER A 250 -10.72 -22.15 11.77
CA SER A 250 -11.33 -22.39 13.08
C SER A 250 -12.78 -21.91 13.10
N ARG A 251 -13.59 -22.45 14.02
CA ARG A 251 -14.97 -21.99 14.24
C ARG A 251 -15.04 -20.48 14.53
N LYS A 252 -14.08 -19.95 15.29
CA LYS A 252 -14.01 -18.51 15.58
C LYS A 252 -13.79 -17.69 14.31
N GLU A 253 -12.86 -18.13 13.45
CA GLU A 253 -12.58 -17.46 12.17
C GLU A 253 -13.80 -17.42 11.27
N ILE A 254 -14.55 -18.53 11.16
CA ILE A 254 -15.78 -18.60 10.37
C ILE A 254 -16.84 -17.64 10.91
N VAL A 255 -17.11 -17.64 12.22
CA VAL A 255 -18.10 -16.73 12.82
C VAL A 255 -17.71 -15.26 12.62
N THR A 256 -16.44 -14.92 12.79
CA THR A 256 -15.96 -13.55 12.54
C THR A 256 -16.06 -13.19 11.05
N ALA A 257 -15.81 -14.14 10.13
CA ALA A 257 -15.92 -13.91 8.69
C ALA A 257 -17.37 -13.68 8.26
N MET A 258 -18.33 -14.40 8.85
CA MET A 258 -19.76 -14.14 8.66
C MET A 258 -20.11 -12.69 9.03
N GLN A 259 -19.72 -12.25 10.23
CA GLN A 259 -19.96 -10.88 10.68
C GLN A 259 -19.27 -9.83 9.80
N ALA A 260 -18.04 -10.11 9.37
CA ALA A 260 -17.28 -9.24 8.47
C ALA A 260 -17.99 -9.12 7.12
N SER A 261 -18.48 -10.22 6.53
CA SER A 261 -19.20 -10.22 5.26
C SER A 261 -20.46 -9.34 5.29
N GLU A 262 -21.26 -9.46 6.35
CA GLU A 262 -22.46 -8.66 6.54
C GLU A 262 -22.10 -7.19 6.70
N PHE A 263 -21.07 -6.89 7.50
CA PHE A 263 -20.60 -5.53 7.73
C PHE A 263 -20.14 -4.86 6.42
N VAL A 264 -19.27 -5.50 5.64
CA VAL A 264 -18.71 -4.87 4.43
C VAL A 264 -19.77 -4.64 3.36
N VAL A 265 -20.70 -5.58 3.17
CA VAL A 265 -21.80 -5.44 2.22
C VAL A 265 -22.75 -4.31 2.65
N LYS A 266 -23.10 -4.26 3.94
CA LYS A 266 -23.94 -3.20 4.49
C LYS A 266 -23.27 -1.83 4.39
N TYR A 267 -22.00 -1.74 4.78
CA TYR A 267 -21.23 -0.50 4.74
C TYR A 267 -21.15 0.05 3.31
N GLU A 268 -20.85 -0.80 2.33
CA GLU A 268 -20.80 -0.37 0.93
C GLU A 268 -22.18 0.08 0.42
N ALA A 269 -23.26 -0.62 0.79
CA ALA A 269 -24.62 -0.23 0.43
C ALA A 269 -25.03 1.12 1.06
N GLU A 270 -24.57 1.42 2.28
CA GLU A 270 -24.79 2.70 2.95
C GLU A 270 -23.95 3.82 2.32
N MET A 271 -22.68 3.57 2.01
CA MET A 271 -21.79 4.55 1.36
C MET A 271 -22.24 4.89 -0.06
N LYS A 272 -22.81 3.94 -0.81
CA LYS A 272 -23.43 4.21 -2.12
C LYS A 272 -24.71 5.06 -2.03
N LYS A 273 -25.38 5.06 -0.87
CA LYS A 273 -26.59 5.87 -0.61
C LYS A 273 -26.28 7.23 0.00
N ALA A 274 -25.14 7.37 0.68
CA ALA A 274 -24.69 8.64 1.20
C ALA A 274 -24.37 9.59 0.04
N PRO A 275 -24.87 10.85 0.06
CA PRO A 275 -24.38 11.85 -0.85
C PRO A 275 -22.87 12.02 -0.63
N GLN A 276 -22.09 12.02 -1.71
CA GLN A 276 -20.69 12.45 -1.68
C GLN A 276 -20.62 13.80 -0.93
N PRO A 277 -19.67 14.04 -0.01
CA PRO A 277 -19.46 15.36 0.56
C PRO A 277 -19.08 16.30 -0.59
N SER A 278 -20.06 17.03 -1.12
CA SER A 278 -19.86 18.02 -2.15
C SER A 278 -18.98 19.13 -1.59
N GLU A 279 -17.89 19.41 -2.28
CA GLU A 279 -17.13 20.66 -2.24
C GLU A 279 -18.03 21.87 -1.91
N SER A 280 -18.05 22.33 -0.66
CA SER A 280 -18.72 23.58 -0.30
C SER A 280 -18.41 24.02 1.14
N LEU A 281 -17.14 24.27 1.44
CA LEU A 281 -16.76 25.12 2.59
C LEU A 281 -15.69 26.18 2.25
N SER A 282 -15.42 26.46 0.97
CA SER A 282 -14.46 27.49 0.56
C SER A 282 -15.08 28.83 0.12
N ASN A 283 -16.41 28.96 0.08
CA ASN A 283 -17.08 30.21 -0.34
C ASN A 283 -17.94 30.83 0.77
N SER A 284 -17.36 31.19 1.92
CA SER A 284 -17.99 32.18 2.80
C SER A 284 -17.03 32.86 3.79
N VAL A 285 -15.82 33.26 3.37
CA VAL A 285 -15.07 34.31 4.09
C VAL A 285 -14.33 35.19 3.08
N SER A 286 -15.09 36.04 2.41
CA SER A 286 -14.58 37.28 1.82
C SER A 286 -15.74 38.26 1.69
N THR A 287 -15.49 39.52 2.06
CA THR A 287 -16.42 40.65 2.21
C THR A 287 -17.02 40.72 3.62
N THR A 288 -16.44 41.49 4.54
CA THR A 288 -16.62 42.94 4.53
C THR A 288 -15.45 43.63 5.23
N ALA A 289 -14.64 44.32 4.43
CA ALA A 289 -13.91 45.49 4.86
C ALA A 289 -14.78 46.71 4.55
N ARG A 290 -15.17 47.45 5.58
CA ARG A 290 -15.44 48.90 5.57
C ARG A 290 -15.57 49.39 7.00
#